data_AF-A0A967HVI5-F1
#
_entry.id   AF-A0A967HVI5-F1
#
_cell.length_a   1.000
_cell.length_b   1.000
_cell.length_c   1.000
_cell.angle_alpha   90.00
_cell.angle_beta   90.00
_cell.angle_gamma   90.00
#
_symmetry.space_group_name_H-M   'P 1'
#
loop_
_entity.id
_entity.type
_entity.pdbx_description
1 polymer ?
#
loop_
_entity_poly.entity_id
_entity_poly.type
_entity_poly.pdbx_seq_one_letter_code
_entity_poly.pdbx_strand_id
1 'polypeptide(L)' 'DNRSNEDSDFSQAAAVTATGFAQEVVDSERDAVLSIYLAKHPMLKDFVQSPSCALLQIKVETYYLVRRFQNVMELHVK' A
#
# COMPACT_ATOMS: atom_id res chain seq x y z
N ASP A 1 -0.65 9.16 1.86
CA ASP A 1 -1.01 10.39 2.56
C ASP A 1 0.12 11.38 2.35
N ASN A 2 -0.17 12.57 1.84
CA ASN A 2 0.83 13.61 1.54
C ASN A 2 0.77 14.80 2.50
N ARG A 3 0.08 14.67 3.64
CA ARG A 3 0.00 15.72 4.67
C ARG A 3 1.36 15.98 5.31
N SER A 4 1.67 17.25 5.54
CA SER A 4 2.79 17.71 6.38
C SER A 4 2.36 18.17 7.79
N ASN A 5 1.05 18.18 8.07
CA ASN A 5 0.39 18.74 9.26
C ASN A 5 0.48 20.28 9.39
N GLU A 6 0.40 20.99 8.27
CA GLU A 6 0.40 22.46 8.21
C GLU A 6 -0.98 23.01 7.84
N ASP A 7 -1.31 24.27 8.17
CA ASP A 7 -2.61 24.89 7.84
C ASP A 7 -2.94 24.90 6.33
N SER A 8 -1.94 24.80 5.47
CA SER A 8 -2.12 24.69 4.02
C SER A 8 -2.68 23.32 3.57
N ASP A 9 -2.52 22.27 4.39
CA ASP A 9 -2.95 20.89 4.09
C ASP A 9 -4.46 20.76 3.98
N PHE A 10 -5.25 21.62 4.64
CA PHE A 10 -6.71 21.59 4.56
C PHE A 10 -7.23 21.66 3.12
N SER A 11 -6.48 22.29 2.20
CA SER A 11 -6.87 22.45 0.80
C SER A 11 -6.10 21.56 -0.20
N GLN A 12 -4.94 21.01 0.18
CA GLN A 12 -4.03 20.28 -0.72
C GLN A 12 -3.81 18.81 -0.34
N ALA A 13 -4.23 18.40 0.86
CA ALA A 13 -4.06 17.02 1.30
C ALA A 13 -4.93 16.05 0.47
N ALA A 14 -4.30 14.96 0.07
CA ALA A 14 -4.91 13.80 -0.54
C ALA A 14 -4.47 12.53 0.20
N ALA A 15 -5.43 11.71 0.57
CA ALA A 15 -5.21 10.39 1.12
C ALA A 15 -5.94 9.35 0.25
N VAL A 16 -5.35 8.17 0.13
CA VAL A 16 -5.99 7.02 -0.48
C VAL A 16 -5.97 5.91 0.55
N THR A 17 -7.13 5.36 0.85
CA THR A 17 -7.29 4.13 1.66
C THR A 17 -7.62 3.00 0.71
N ALA A 18 -6.82 1.93 0.72
CA ALA A 18 -7.07 0.72 -0.04
C ALA A 18 -7.63 -0.36 0.88
N THR A 19 -8.78 -0.94 0.54
CA THR A 19 -9.42 -2.02 1.29
C THR A 19 -9.57 -3.27 0.42
N GLY A 20 -9.40 -4.43 1.02
CA GLY A 20 -9.53 -5.72 0.36
C GLY A 20 -8.93 -6.83 1.22
N PHE A 21 -8.61 -7.96 0.58
CA PHE A 21 -8.15 -9.15 1.28
C PHE A 21 -6.62 -9.25 1.31
N ALA A 22 -6.06 -9.41 2.51
CA ALA A 22 -4.65 -9.73 2.69
C ALA A 22 -4.47 -11.25 2.57
N GLN A 23 -3.48 -11.67 1.79
CA GLN A 23 -3.10 -13.06 1.63
C GLN A 23 -1.59 -13.19 1.48
N GLU A 24 -1.06 -14.37 1.82
CA GLU A 24 0.33 -14.69 1.52
C GLU A 24 0.54 -14.78 0.01
N VAL A 25 1.70 -14.28 -0.45
CA VAL A 25 2.11 -14.38 -1.85
C VAL A 25 2.48 -15.82 -2.13
N VAL A 26 1.85 -16.40 -3.15
CA VAL A 26 2.14 -17.78 -3.59
C VAL A 26 3.55 -17.90 -4.16
N ASP A 27 4.16 -19.09 -4.02
CA ASP A 27 5.55 -19.32 -4.39
C ASP A 27 5.88 -18.93 -5.84
N SER A 28 4.95 -19.13 -6.78
CA SER A 28 5.15 -18.79 -8.19
C SER A 28 5.27 -17.28 -8.46
N GLU A 29 4.71 -16.43 -7.60
CA GLU A 29 4.73 -14.97 -7.74
C GLU A 29 5.76 -14.32 -6.80
N ARG A 30 6.29 -15.08 -5.82
CA ARG A 30 7.08 -14.56 -4.71
C ARG A 30 8.28 -13.76 -5.17
N ASP A 31 9.09 -14.27 -6.10
CA ASP A 31 10.32 -13.60 -6.55
C ASP A 31 10.04 -12.26 -7.23
N ALA A 32 8.95 -12.19 -8.02
CA ALA A 32 8.54 -10.97 -8.70
C ALA A 32 8.08 -9.90 -7.71
N VAL A 33 7.23 -10.26 -6.75
CA VAL A 33 6.74 -9.34 -5.72
C VAL A 33 7.88 -8.90 -4.80
N LEU A 34 8.75 -9.83 -4.41
CA LEU A 34 9.92 -9.56 -3.56
C LEU A 34 10.87 -8.56 -4.22
N SER A 35 11.11 -8.70 -5.53
CA SER A 35 11.95 -7.77 -6.30
C SER A 35 11.40 -6.35 -6.28
N ILE A 36 10.08 -6.19 -6.43
CA ILE A 36 9.42 -4.87 -6.35
C ILE A 36 9.53 -4.30 -4.93
N TYR A 37 9.31 -5.13 -3.91
CA TYR A 37 9.38 -4.71 -2.51
C TYR A 37 10.79 -4.24 -2.13
N LEU A 38 11.82 -5.01 -2.50
CA LEU A 38 13.21 -4.68 -2.21
C LEU A 38 13.76 -3.52 -3.05
N ALA A 39 13.24 -3.30 -4.26
CA ALA A 39 13.57 -2.09 -5.02
C ALA A 39 13.15 -0.80 -4.26
N LYS A 40 12.05 -0.85 -3.51
CA LYS A 40 11.59 0.26 -2.65
C LYS A 40 12.28 0.31 -1.31
N HIS A 41 12.62 -0.86 -0.74
CA HIS A 41 13.19 -0.99 0.60
C HIS A 41 14.43 -1.90 0.62
N PRO A 42 15.57 -1.48 0.02
CA PRO A 42 16.74 -2.34 -0.10
C PRO A 42 17.29 -2.84 1.24
N MET A 43 17.16 -2.04 2.31
CA MET A 43 17.64 -2.38 3.65
C MET A 43 16.89 -3.55 4.31
N LEU A 44 15.73 -3.97 3.78
CA LEU A 44 14.92 -5.04 4.36
C LEU A 44 15.28 -6.43 3.80
N LYS A 45 16.32 -6.54 2.97
CA LYS A 45 16.71 -7.80 2.31
C LYS A 45 16.91 -8.97 3.27
N ASP A 46 17.64 -8.77 4.36
CA ASP A 46 17.90 -9.85 5.31
C ASP A 46 16.64 -10.21 6.11
N PHE A 47 15.78 -9.23 6.38
CA PHE A 47 14.52 -9.42 7.10
C PHE A 47 13.56 -10.33 6.32
N VAL A 48 13.37 -10.07 5.02
CA VAL A 48 12.45 -10.85 4.16
C VAL A 48 12.95 -12.26 3.84
N GLN A 49 14.23 -12.54 4.09
CA GLN A 49 14.83 -13.87 3.94
C GLN A 49 14.68 -14.74 5.20
N SER A 50 14.23 -14.18 6.32
CA SER A 50 13.99 -14.96 7.54
C SER A 50 12.92 -16.03 7.31
N PRO A 51 13.11 -17.27 7.79
CA PRO A 51 12.10 -18.34 7.68
C PRO A 51 10.82 -18.03 8.48
N SER A 52 10.86 -17.05 9.40
CA SER A 52 9.69 -16.56 10.12
C SER A 52 8.96 -15.41 9.42
N CYS A 53 9.42 -14.97 8.24
CA CYS A 53 8.84 -13.85 7.51
C CYS A 53 7.94 -14.32 6.36
N ALA A 54 6.66 -13.95 6.43
CA ALA A 54 5.71 -14.11 5.33
C ALA A 54 5.63 -12.83 4.51
N LEU A 55 5.63 -12.96 3.18
CA LEU A 55 5.39 -11.86 2.26
C LEU A 55 3.90 -11.82 1.94
N LEU A 56 3.22 -10.74 2.32
CA LEU A 56 1.79 -10.58 2.11
C LEU A 56 1.50 -9.60 0.99
N GLN A 57 0.42 -9.86 0.25
CA GLN A 57 -0.16 -8.90 -0.70
C GLN A 57 -1.62 -8.62 -0.32
N ILE A 58 -2.08 -7.42 -0.65
CA ILE A 58 -3.49 -7.04 -0.52
C ILE A 58 -4.11 -7.08 -1.93
N LYS A 59 -5.09 -7.97 -2.12
CA LYS A 59 -5.99 -7.93 -3.27
C LYS A 59 -7.00 -6.81 -3.02
N VAL A 60 -6.69 -5.62 -3.52
CA VAL A 60 -7.51 -4.42 -3.30
C VAL A 60 -8.81 -4.54 -4.09
N GLU A 61 -9.93 -4.34 -3.41
CA GLU A 61 -11.27 -4.32 -3.98
C GLU A 61 -11.79 -2.90 -4.12
N THR A 62 -11.46 -2.02 -3.16
CA THR A 62 -11.93 -0.63 -3.17
C THR A 62 -10.81 0.32 -2.76
N TYR A 63 -10.72 1.46 -3.46
CA TYR A 63 -9.95 2.61 -3.06
C TYR A 63 -10.88 3.76 -2.66
N TYR A 64 -10.67 4.31 -1.48
CA TYR A 64 -11.28 5.56 -1.02
C TYR A 64 -10.27 6.69 -1.21
N LEU A 65 -10.52 7.56 -2.17
CA LEU A 65 -9.76 8.79 -2.36
C LEU A 65 -10.41 9.91 -1.58
N VAL A 66 -9.73 10.42 -0.56
CA VAL A 66 -10.14 11.58 0.22
C VAL A 66 -9.30 12.78 -0.19
N ARG A 67 -9.95 13.86 -0.60
CA ARG A 67 -9.31 15.14 -0.93
C ARG A 67 -9.99 16.28 -0.19
N ARG A 68 -9.20 17.26 0.27
CA ARG A 68 -9.72 18.46 0.96
C ARG A 68 -10.65 18.13 2.13
N PHE A 69 -10.44 16.98 2.78
CA PHE A 69 -11.23 16.46 3.91
C PHE A 69 -12.75 16.34 3.71
N GLN A 70 -13.27 16.65 2.52
CA GLN A 70 -14.70 16.71 2.23
C GLN A 70 -15.09 15.95 0.96
N ASN A 71 -14.14 15.73 0.05
CA ASN A 71 -14.40 15.03 -1.20
C ASN A 71 -13.92 13.58 -1.07
N VAL A 72 -14.87 12.67 -0.95
CA VAL A 72 -14.62 11.22 -0.94
C VAL A 72 -15.09 10.64 -2.26
N MET A 73 -14.18 9.95 -2.96
CA MET A 73 -14.48 9.18 -4.16
C MET A 73 -14.15 7.72 -3.89
N GLU A 74 -15.07 6.83 -4.25
CA GLU A 74 -14.89 5.39 -4.17
C GLU A 74 -14.60 4.84 -5.57
N LEU A 75 -13.50 4.08 -5.68
CA LEU A 75 -13.15 3.34 -6.88
C LEU A 75 -13.16 1.85 -6.57
N HIS A 76 -14.08 1.13 -7.20
CA HIS A 76 -14.18 -0.32 -7.11
C HIS A 76 -13.35 -0.98 -8.21
N VAL A 77 -12.43 -1.86 -7.83
CA VAL A 77 -11.56 -2.63 -8.72
C VAL A 77 -12.24 -3.97 -8.98
N LYS A 78 -12.61 -4.22 -10.24
CA LYS A 78 -13.18 -5.50 -10.69
C LYS A 78 -12.09 -6.50 -11.02
#